data_AF-A0ABD1MJ22-F1
#
_entry.id   AF-A0ABD1MJ22-F1
#
_cell.length_a   1.000
_cell.length_b   1.000
_cell.length_c   1.000
_cell.angle_alpha   90.00
_cell.angle_beta   90.00
_cell.angle_gamma   90.00
#
_symmetry.space_group_name_H-M   'P 1'
#
loop_
_entity.id
_entity.type
_entity.pdbx_description
1 polymer ?
#
loop_
_entity_poly.entity_id
_entity_poly.type
_entity_poly.pdbx_seq_one_letter_code
_entity_poly.pdbx_strand_id
1 'polypeptide(L)'
;MCQLFNCLCIHIITNKTTSSLLTALMAKFGLSPFLVLLMLLSGGAVRGQDRSGREMVPAMFIFGDSLIDNGNNNNLPSFAKANYFPYGIDFNGGPTGRFSNGYTIVDEIAELLGLPLIPAYSEASGNQMLHGVNYASAAAGILDVTGRNFVGRIPFDQQLRNFENTLNQISGNIGAVNMAAALAQCIFFVGMGSNDYLNNYLMPNYPTRNQYNGQQYADLLVQTYNQQLTRLYNLGARKFVIAGLGLMGCIPSILAQSMSGSCSEEVNLLVQPFNENVKNMLSNFNSNLPGARFIFADTARMFQEILLNARSYGHYSHDKSLAITPSKLTYNDAHKSNNNLKHKQEEDAEEKEEDANADEEDAKEEEEEEQDAEEEDTEEEEEDTDAEK
;
A
#
# COMPACT_ATOMS: atom_id res chain seq x y z
N MET A 1 2.36 14.42 15.22
CA MET A 1 2.39 12.95 14.98
C MET A 1 2.38 12.57 13.49
N CYS A 2 2.11 13.49 12.55
CA CYS A 2 2.07 13.25 11.09
C CYS A 2 3.44 13.35 10.35
N GLN A 3 4.54 13.69 11.03
CA GLN A 3 5.87 13.85 10.41
C GLN A 3 6.71 12.56 10.35
N LEU A 4 6.19 11.42 10.83
CA LEU A 4 6.93 10.16 10.93
C LEU A 4 6.74 9.20 9.74
N PHE A 5 5.75 9.44 8.88
CA PHE A 5 5.38 8.52 7.81
C PHE A 5 6.00 8.93 6.48
N ASN A 6 7.30 8.68 6.37
CA ASN A 6 8.03 8.82 5.13
C ASN A 6 7.68 7.69 4.17
N CYS A 7 6.64 7.92 3.38
CA CYS A 7 6.39 7.08 2.21
C CYS A 7 7.16 7.61 1.01
N LEU A 8 7.92 6.71 0.43
CA LEU A 8 8.67 6.91 -0.79
C LEU A 8 7.70 6.75 -1.96
N CYS A 9 6.92 7.80 -2.24
CA CYS A 9 6.02 7.82 -3.38
C CYS A 9 6.85 8.20 -4.62
N ILE A 10 7.20 7.22 -5.46
CA ILE A 10 7.62 7.51 -6.84
C ILE A 10 6.36 7.68 -7.67
N HIS A 11 6.24 8.83 -8.32
CA HIS A 11 5.39 8.98 -9.49
C HIS A 11 6.25 8.72 -10.74
N ILE A 12 6.01 7.62 -11.46
CA ILE A 12 6.46 7.50 -12.85
C ILE A 12 5.39 8.20 -13.67
N ILE A 13 5.68 9.41 -14.15
CA ILE A 13 4.79 10.08 -15.10
C ILE A 13 4.77 9.26 -16.40
N THR A 14 3.73 8.46 -16.63
CA THR A 14 3.34 8.09 -17.99
C THR A 14 2.60 9.28 -18.59
N ASN A 15 3.35 10.29 -19.03
CA ASN A 15 2.73 11.40 -19.73
C ASN A 15 2.15 10.84 -21.03
N LYS A 16 0.82 10.89 -21.18
CA LYS A 16 0.15 10.83 -22.48
C LYS A 16 0.67 11.99 -23.33
N THR A 17 1.82 11.81 -23.98
CA THR A 17 2.30 12.70 -25.04
C THR A 17 2.58 11.90 -26.30
N THR A 18 1.51 11.27 -26.82
CA THR A 18 1.46 10.82 -28.22
C THR A 18 1.77 11.94 -29.21
N SER A 19 1.65 13.21 -28.80
CA SER A 19 2.00 14.38 -29.61
C SER A 19 3.52 14.62 -29.73
N SER A 20 4.31 14.44 -28.66
CA SER A 20 5.75 14.79 -28.67
C SER A 20 6.60 13.78 -29.45
N LEU A 21 6.29 12.48 -29.31
CA LEU A 21 6.98 11.42 -30.04
C LEU A 21 6.73 11.52 -31.56
N LEU A 22 5.52 11.91 -31.96
CA LEU A 22 5.16 12.10 -33.36
C LEU A 22 5.93 13.30 -33.95
N THR A 23 6.08 14.39 -33.20
CA THR A 23 6.81 15.58 -33.66
C THR A 23 8.31 15.28 -33.81
N ALA A 24 8.88 14.46 -32.90
CA ALA A 24 10.25 13.97 -32.97
C ALA A 24 10.49 12.97 -34.12
N LEU A 25 9.48 12.15 -34.48
CA LEU A 25 9.55 11.24 -35.63
C LEU A 25 9.48 11.99 -36.96
N MET A 26 8.64 13.03 -37.04
CA MET A 26 8.45 13.87 -38.23
C MET A 26 9.73 14.61 -38.64
N ALA A 27 10.51 15.08 -37.66
CA ALA A 27 11.79 15.74 -37.91
C ALA A 27 12.90 14.78 -38.37
N LYS A 28 12.82 13.48 -38.03
CA LYS A 28 13.86 12.49 -38.36
C LYS A 28 13.70 11.83 -39.72
N PHE A 29 12.49 11.81 -40.30
CA PHE A 29 12.22 11.04 -41.53
C PHE A 29 11.73 11.86 -42.73
N GLY A 30 11.66 13.19 -42.62
CA GLY A 30 11.40 14.07 -43.77
C GLY A 30 10.03 13.86 -44.45
N LEU A 31 9.04 13.37 -43.70
CA LEU A 31 7.70 13.12 -44.22
C LEU A 31 6.91 14.44 -44.30
N SER A 32 6.40 14.74 -45.50
CA SER A 32 5.67 15.97 -45.79
C SER A 32 4.38 16.08 -44.93
N PRO A 33 4.10 17.24 -44.32
CA PRO A 33 2.90 17.45 -43.49
C PRO A 33 1.58 17.23 -44.24
N PHE A 34 1.62 17.23 -45.58
CA PHE A 34 0.45 16.99 -46.43
C PHE A 34 -0.03 15.52 -46.40
N LEU A 35 0.85 14.55 -46.14
CA LEU A 35 0.49 13.12 -46.11
C LEU A 35 -0.27 12.73 -44.83
N VAL A 36 0.00 13.43 -43.73
CA VAL A 36 -0.62 13.19 -42.41
C VAL A 36 -2.05 13.72 -42.38
N LEU A 37 -2.30 14.86 -43.02
CA LEU A 37 -3.64 15.43 -43.15
C LEU A 37 -4.57 14.53 -43.97
N LEU A 38 -4.03 13.81 -44.97
CA LEU A 38 -4.80 12.87 -45.78
C LEU A 38 -5.19 11.59 -44.99
N MET A 39 -4.32 11.11 -44.07
CA MET A 39 -4.67 9.98 -43.19
C MET A 39 -5.70 10.35 -42.12
N LEU A 40 -5.70 11.60 -41.65
CA LEU A 40 -6.67 12.10 -40.67
C LEU A 40 -8.08 12.27 -41.25
N LEU A 41 -8.21 12.46 -42.56
CA LEU A 41 -9.51 12.66 -43.23
C LEU A 41 -10.17 11.34 -43.68
N SER A 42 -9.48 10.19 -43.60
CA SER A 42 -10.04 8.87 -43.90
C SER A 42 -10.41 8.03 -42.66
N GLY A 43 -10.21 8.54 -41.45
CA GLY A 43 -10.56 7.87 -40.20
C GLY A 43 -12.00 8.16 -39.79
N GLY A 44 -12.94 7.28 -40.16
CA GLY A 44 -14.31 7.30 -39.64
C GLY A 44 -14.34 7.32 -38.10
N ALA A 45 -15.40 7.90 -37.55
CA ALA A 45 -15.64 8.06 -36.12
C ALA A 45 -15.28 6.79 -35.31
N VAL A 46 -14.19 6.86 -34.56
CA VAL A 46 -13.86 5.86 -33.54
C VAL A 46 -14.78 6.12 -32.35
N ARG A 47 -15.89 5.37 -32.30
CA ARG A 47 -16.63 5.13 -31.06
C ARG A 47 -15.63 4.66 -30.01
N GLY A 48 -15.75 5.20 -28.79
CA GLY A 48 -14.94 4.81 -27.63
C GLY A 48 -14.87 3.29 -27.53
N GLN A 49 -13.70 2.76 -27.88
CA GLN A 49 -13.40 1.36 -27.76
C GLN A 49 -12.78 1.15 -26.39
N ASP A 50 -13.48 0.36 -25.59
CA ASP A 50 -13.09 -0.23 -24.32
C ASP A 50 -11.60 -0.56 -24.30
N ARG A 51 -10.88 -0.09 -23.27
CA ARG A 51 -9.47 -0.43 -23.03
C ARG A 51 -9.37 -1.81 -22.36
N SER A 52 -10.09 -2.81 -22.85
CA SER A 52 -9.87 -4.18 -22.43
C SER A 52 -8.61 -4.71 -23.15
N GLY A 53 -7.44 -4.29 -22.67
CA GLY A 53 -6.22 -5.04 -22.94
C GLY A 53 -6.44 -6.48 -22.51
N ARG A 54 -6.07 -7.45 -23.34
CA ARG A 54 -6.18 -8.86 -22.98
C ARG A 54 -5.34 -9.13 -21.73
N GLU A 55 -5.96 -9.65 -20.67
CA GLU A 55 -5.26 -10.09 -19.45
C GLU A 55 -4.08 -11.01 -19.82
N MET A 56 -2.89 -10.63 -19.36
CA MET A 56 -1.65 -11.37 -19.62
C MET A 56 -1.44 -12.52 -18.65
N VAL A 57 -2.01 -12.40 -17.45
CA VAL A 57 -2.02 -13.42 -16.40
C VAL A 57 -3.41 -13.45 -15.75
N PRO A 58 -3.85 -14.57 -15.17
CA PRO A 58 -5.18 -14.66 -14.57
C PRO A 58 -5.36 -13.78 -13.33
N ALA A 59 -4.33 -13.73 -12.49
CA ALA A 59 -4.38 -13.00 -11.23
C ALA A 59 -3.00 -12.52 -10.76
N MET A 60 -3.02 -11.51 -9.89
CA MET A 60 -1.85 -11.07 -9.13
C MET A 60 -2.15 -11.00 -7.63
N PHE A 61 -1.40 -11.75 -6.82
CA PHE A 61 -1.49 -11.72 -5.36
C PHE A 61 -0.32 -10.92 -4.79
N ILE A 62 -0.63 -9.96 -3.93
CA ILE A 62 0.35 -8.96 -3.45
C ILE A 62 0.52 -9.10 -1.94
N PHE A 63 1.76 -9.14 -1.48
CA PHE A 63 2.13 -9.22 -0.07
C PHE A 63 3.18 -8.17 0.23
N GLY A 64 3.04 -7.43 1.31
CA GLY A 64 4.04 -6.40 1.63
C GLY A 64 3.66 -5.44 2.73
N ASP A 65 4.27 -4.26 2.65
CA ASP A 65 4.09 -3.16 3.58
C ASP A 65 3.40 -1.95 2.93
N SER A 66 3.53 -0.78 3.56
CA SER A 66 2.96 0.50 3.12
C SER A 66 3.31 0.88 1.68
N LEU A 67 4.43 0.41 1.13
CA LEU A 67 4.84 0.74 -0.24
C LEU A 67 3.89 0.17 -1.30
N ILE A 68 3.09 -0.83 -0.93
CA ILE A 68 2.17 -1.55 -1.81
C ILE A 68 0.82 -1.84 -1.12
N ASP A 69 0.55 -1.26 0.03
CA ASP A 69 -0.76 -1.30 0.70
C ASP A 69 -1.74 -0.40 -0.05
N ASN A 70 -2.96 -0.89 -0.25
CA ASN A 70 -4.03 -0.18 -0.93
C ASN A 70 -5.24 0.13 -0.03
N GLY A 71 -5.18 -0.21 1.27
CA GLY A 71 -6.25 0.09 2.23
C GLY A 71 -6.44 -0.93 3.36
N ASN A 72 -5.62 -1.98 3.49
CA ASN A 72 -5.81 -3.00 4.52
C ASN A 72 -5.67 -2.47 5.95
N ASN A 73 -5.00 -1.33 6.12
CA ASN A 73 -4.84 -0.67 7.42
C ASN A 73 -6.02 0.23 7.83
N ASN A 74 -6.96 0.53 6.92
CA ASN A 74 -8.00 1.55 7.15
C ASN A 74 -8.87 1.24 8.38
N ASN A 75 -9.25 -0.03 8.54
CA ASN A 75 -10.15 -0.49 9.60
C ASN A 75 -9.41 -1.06 10.83
N LEU A 76 -8.08 -0.99 10.85
CA LEU A 76 -7.30 -1.43 12.02
C LEU A 76 -7.18 -0.30 13.05
N PRO A 77 -7.11 -0.60 14.36
CA PRO A 77 -6.67 0.36 15.37
C PRO A 77 -5.16 0.57 15.20
N SER A 78 -4.77 1.40 14.23
CA SER A 78 -3.39 1.60 13.79
C SER A 78 -3.04 3.07 13.67
N PHE A 79 -1.80 3.42 14.01
CA PHE A 79 -1.23 4.72 13.66
C PHE A 79 -0.74 4.78 12.21
N ALA A 80 -0.55 3.63 11.55
CA ALA A 80 -0.11 3.55 10.17
C ALA A 80 -1.33 3.54 9.23
N LYS A 81 -1.89 4.72 8.96
CA LYS A 81 -3.01 4.93 8.02
C LYS A 81 -2.69 5.98 6.97
N ALA A 82 -3.31 5.84 5.80
CA ALA A 82 -3.20 6.77 4.66
C ALA A 82 -4.56 7.01 3.96
N ASN A 83 -5.67 6.88 4.69
CA ASN A 83 -7.03 7.13 4.23
C ASN A 83 -7.49 8.58 4.51
N TYR A 84 -6.56 9.53 4.44
CA TYR A 84 -6.82 10.95 4.66
C TYR A 84 -5.90 11.79 3.76
N PHE A 85 -6.26 13.04 3.47
CA PHE A 85 -5.43 13.93 2.67
C PHE A 85 -4.10 14.26 3.36
N PRO A 86 -2.98 14.41 2.63
CA PRO A 86 -2.88 14.55 1.17
C PRO A 86 -2.77 13.22 0.38
N TYR A 87 -2.85 12.05 1.03
CA TYR A 87 -2.80 10.78 0.31
C TYR A 87 -3.98 10.66 -0.67
N GLY A 88 -3.76 10.02 -1.82
CA GLY A 88 -4.78 9.86 -2.86
C GLY A 88 -5.17 11.14 -3.61
N ILE A 89 -4.43 12.26 -3.47
CA ILE A 89 -4.74 13.52 -4.18
C ILE A 89 -4.71 13.39 -5.72
N ASP A 90 -3.89 12.49 -6.25
CA ASP A 90 -3.78 12.16 -7.67
C ASP A 90 -4.59 10.89 -8.04
N PHE A 91 -5.28 10.27 -7.09
CA PHE A 91 -6.12 9.09 -7.32
C PHE A 91 -7.57 9.51 -7.58
N ASN A 92 -8.14 9.03 -8.69
CA ASN A 92 -9.53 9.30 -9.02
C ASN A 92 -10.46 8.49 -8.07
N GLY A 93 -10.79 9.09 -6.93
CA GLY A 93 -11.48 8.45 -5.81
C GLY A 93 -11.02 8.96 -4.43
N GLY A 94 -9.95 9.78 -4.38
CA GLY A 94 -9.44 10.35 -3.14
C GLY A 94 -8.58 9.37 -2.32
N PRO A 95 -8.40 9.62 -1.01
CA PRO A 95 -7.57 8.79 -0.14
C PRO A 95 -8.12 7.37 0.02
N THR A 96 -7.46 6.37 -0.57
CA THR A 96 -7.89 4.96 -0.45
C THR A 96 -7.20 4.19 0.68
N GLY A 97 -6.18 4.76 1.31
CA GLY A 97 -5.23 4.01 2.15
C GLY A 97 -3.93 3.62 1.45
N ARG A 98 -3.76 3.99 0.17
CA ARG A 98 -2.45 3.97 -0.48
C ARG A 98 -1.56 5.03 0.14
N PHE A 99 -0.36 4.65 0.55
CA PHE A 99 0.63 5.60 1.05
C PHE A 99 1.35 6.32 -0.10
N SER A 100 0.55 6.90 -1.00
CA SER A 100 0.96 7.63 -2.19
C SER A 100 -0.08 8.68 -2.52
N ASN A 101 0.27 9.63 -3.37
CA ASN A 101 -0.72 10.52 -3.96
C ASN A 101 -1.65 9.78 -4.92
N GLY A 102 -1.18 8.69 -5.53
CA GLY A 102 -1.90 7.94 -6.56
C GLY A 102 -1.59 6.46 -6.51
N TYR A 103 -1.34 5.88 -7.67
CA TYR A 103 -0.98 4.47 -7.81
C TYR A 103 0.32 4.12 -7.05
N THR A 104 0.35 2.90 -6.52
CA THR A 104 1.55 2.22 -6.07
C THR A 104 2.19 1.45 -7.25
N ILE A 105 3.40 0.93 -7.07
CA ILE A 105 4.06 0.15 -8.13
C ILE A 105 3.26 -1.09 -8.54
N VAL A 106 2.53 -1.71 -7.62
CA VAL A 106 1.71 -2.91 -7.93
C VAL A 106 0.44 -2.55 -8.67
N ASP A 107 -0.10 -1.34 -8.50
CA ASP A 107 -1.23 -0.85 -9.31
C ASP A 107 -0.81 -0.66 -10.76
N GLU A 108 0.36 -0.03 -10.99
CA GLU A 108 0.94 0.15 -12.32
C GLU A 108 1.26 -1.21 -12.99
N ILE A 109 1.81 -2.17 -12.23
CA ILE A 109 2.05 -3.53 -12.72
C ILE A 109 0.73 -4.22 -13.09
N ALA A 110 -0.33 -4.06 -12.30
CA ALA A 110 -1.64 -4.64 -12.61
C ALA A 110 -2.19 -4.08 -13.93
N GLU A 111 -2.11 -2.75 -14.13
CA GLU A 111 -2.54 -2.10 -15.38
C GLU A 111 -1.74 -2.62 -16.59
N LEU A 112 -0.43 -2.75 -16.45
CA LEU A 112 0.44 -3.30 -17.51
C LEU A 112 0.14 -4.76 -17.85
N LEU A 113 -0.35 -5.54 -16.87
CA LEU A 113 -0.78 -6.93 -17.07
C LEU A 113 -2.21 -7.05 -17.63
N GLY A 114 -2.92 -5.92 -17.79
CA GLY A 114 -4.32 -5.90 -18.21
C GLY A 114 -5.29 -6.34 -17.12
N LEU A 115 -4.87 -6.36 -15.85
CA LEU A 115 -5.72 -6.68 -14.71
C LEU A 115 -6.48 -5.43 -14.22
N PRO A 116 -7.64 -5.60 -13.57
CA PRO A 116 -8.25 -4.51 -12.79
C PRO A 116 -7.33 -4.11 -11.62
N LEU A 117 -7.61 -2.97 -11.00
CA LEU A 117 -6.98 -2.65 -9.71
C LEU A 117 -7.28 -3.76 -8.70
N ILE A 118 -6.23 -4.29 -8.10
CA ILE A 118 -6.33 -5.40 -7.16
C ILE A 118 -6.94 -4.87 -5.85
N PRO A 119 -8.02 -5.47 -5.32
CA PRO A 119 -8.68 -5.01 -4.10
C PRO A 119 -7.85 -5.30 -2.85
N ALA A 120 -8.03 -4.50 -1.79
CA ALA A 120 -7.52 -4.81 -0.46
C ALA A 120 -8.22 -6.07 0.08
N TYR A 121 -7.52 -6.91 0.86
CA TYR A 121 -8.12 -8.10 1.47
C TYR A 121 -9.33 -7.76 2.36
N SER A 122 -9.33 -6.60 3.02
CA SER A 122 -10.47 -6.12 3.82
C SER A 122 -11.73 -5.81 3.01
N GLU A 123 -11.61 -5.61 1.69
CA GLU A 123 -12.70 -5.21 0.79
C GLU A 123 -12.99 -6.26 -0.29
N ALA A 124 -12.09 -7.22 -0.48
CA ALA A 124 -12.22 -8.23 -1.51
C ALA A 124 -13.39 -9.17 -1.21
N SER A 125 -14.24 -9.40 -2.21
CA SER A 125 -15.33 -10.38 -2.11
C SER A 125 -15.65 -11.04 -3.46
N GLY A 126 -16.16 -12.27 -3.41
CA GLY A 126 -16.67 -13.00 -4.57
C GLY A 126 -15.72 -13.02 -5.77
N ASN A 127 -16.24 -12.65 -6.95
CA ASN A 127 -15.51 -12.73 -8.22
C ASN A 127 -14.29 -11.78 -8.29
N GLN A 128 -14.22 -10.74 -7.45
CA GLN A 128 -13.07 -9.82 -7.46
C GLN A 128 -11.77 -10.54 -7.10
N MET A 129 -11.84 -11.54 -6.20
CA MET A 129 -10.68 -12.32 -5.78
C MET A 129 -10.08 -13.17 -6.91
N LEU A 130 -10.82 -13.43 -7.99
CA LEU A 130 -10.35 -14.23 -9.12
C LEU A 130 -9.23 -13.54 -9.91
N HIS A 131 -9.17 -12.20 -9.86
CA HIS A 131 -8.10 -11.40 -10.48
C HIS A 131 -6.94 -11.12 -9.51
N GLY A 132 -7.05 -11.58 -8.26
CA GLY A 132 -6.05 -11.40 -7.22
C GLY A 132 -6.54 -10.58 -6.04
N VAL A 133 -5.70 -10.52 -5.01
CA VAL A 133 -5.97 -9.79 -3.76
C VAL A 133 -4.67 -9.20 -3.23
N ASN A 134 -4.76 -8.01 -2.67
CA ASN A 134 -3.67 -7.34 -2.00
C ASN A 134 -3.77 -7.53 -0.49
N TYR A 135 -2.79 -8.22 0.09
CA TYR A 135 -2.68 -8.50 1.52
C TYR A 135 -1.69 -7.58 2.24
N ALA A 136 -1.02 -6.68 1.52
CA ALA A 136 -0.01 -5.79 2.09
C ALA A 136 -0.62 -4.90 3.19
N SER A 137 0.16 -4.62 4.23
CA SER A 137 -0.28 -3.86 5.38
C SER A 137 0.83 -2.95 5.88
N ALA A 138 0.54 -1.66 6.02
CA ALA A 138 1.53 -0.72 6.51
C ALA A 138 2.13 -1.10 7.88
N ALA A 139 3.40 -0.76 8.04
CA ALA A 139 4.28 -1.16 9.15
C ALA A 139 4.59 -2.67 9.27
N ALA A 140 4.06 -3.53 8.39
CA ALA A 140 4.39 -4.95 8.40
C ALA A 140 5.87 -5.20 8.04
N GLY A 141 6.44 -6.23 8.66
CA GLY A 141 7.76 -6.76 8.31
C GLY A 141 7.72 -8.27 8.12
N ILE A 142 8.90 -8.82 7.83
CA ILE A 142 9.16 -10.26 7.75
C ILE A 142 8.94 -10.90 9.13
N LEU A 143 9.40 -10.23 10.19
CA LEU A 143 9.21 -10.70 11.56
C LEU A 143 7.88 -10.19 12.13
N ASP A 144 7.15 -11.07 12.82
CA ASP A 144 5.90 -10.72 13.51
C ASP A 144 6.04 -9.59 14.54
N VAL A 145 7.25 -9.38 15.09
CA VAL A 145 7.53 -8.36 16.10
C VAL A 145 7.71 -6.95 15.49
N THR A 146 8.01 -6.87 14.20
CA THR A 146 8.25 -5.63 13.48
C THR A 146 6.99 -4.75 13.45
N GLY A 147 7.17 -3.43 13.62
CA GLY A 147 6.10 -2.44 13.49
C GLY A 147 5.04 -2.45 14.59
N ARG A 148 5.22 -3.20 15.69
CA ARG A 148 4.28 -3.19 16.85
C ARG A 148 4.09 -1.81 17.48
N ASN A 149 5.05 -0.91 17.32
CA ASN A 149 4.92 0.49 17.75
C ASN A 149 3.80 1.26 17.03
N PHE A 150 3.24 0.73 15.94
CA PHE A 150 2.06 1.28 15.26
C PHE A 150 0.74 0.64 15.70
N VAL A 151 0.75 -0.22 16.72
CA VAL A 151 -0.40 -0.96 17.23
C VAL A 151 -0.93 -1.97 16.21
N GLY A 152 -1.98 -1.64 15.45
CA GLY A 152 -2.58 -2.49 14.44
C GLY A 152 -1.72 -2.60 13.18
N ARG A 153 -1.36 -3.83 12.81
CA ARG A 153 -0.72 -4.19 11.52
C ARG A 153 -0.91 -5.67 11.24
N ILE A 154 -0.85 -6.07 9.96
CA ILE A 154 -0.95 -7.46 9.51
C ILE A 154 0.46 -7.95 9.11
N PRO A 155 1.21 -8.63 10.01
CA PRO A 155 2.55 -9.10 9.69
C PRO A 155 2.53 -10.18 8.61
N PHE A 156 3.67 -10.46 7.98
CA PHE A 156 3.70 -11.30 6.77
C PHE A 156 3.07 -12.69 6.98
N ASP A 157 3.30 -13.35 8.11
CA ASP A 157 2.67 -14.65 8.39
C ASP A 157 1.14 -14.58 8.50
N GLN A 158 0.58 -13.45 8.93
CA GLN A 158 -0.86 -13.21 8.89
C GLN A 158 -1.35 -12.93 7.46
N GLN A 159 -0.57 -12.23 6.63
CA GLN A 159 -0.90 -12.04 5.21
C GLN A 159 -0.95 -13.40 4.48
N LEU A 160 -0.05 -14.32 4.80
CA LEU A 160 -0.09 -15.70 4.28
C LEU A 160 -1.35 -16.46 4.72
N ARG A 161 -1.78 -16.29 5.98
CA ARG A 161 -3.06 -16.86 6.46
C ARG A 161 -4.27 -16.24 5.74
N ASN A 162 -4.25 -14.94 5.47
CA ASN A 162 -5.30 -14.27 4.71
C ASN A 162 -5.37 -14.81 3.27
N PHE A 163 -4.22 -15.12 2.66
CA PHE A 163 -4.17 -15.79 1.36
C PHE A 163 -4.75 -17.22 1.42
N GLU A 164 -4.41 -18.02 2.42
CA GLU A 164 -5.02 -19.34 2.62
C GLU A 164 -6.54 -19.25 2.80
N ASN A 165 -7.03 -18.25 3.54
CA ASN A 165 -8.47 -17.99 3.67
C ASN A 165 -9.11 -17.62 2.33
N THR A 166 -8.41 -16.83 1.51
CA THR A 166 -8.86 -16.49 0.15
C THR A 166 -8.94 -17.74 -0.72
N LEU A 167 -7.92 -18.61 -0.67
CA LEU A 167 -7.95 -19.89 -1.36
C LEU A 167 -9.16 -20.72 -0.94
N ASN A 168 -9.44 -20.83 0.36
CA ASN A 168 -10.62 -21.56 0.85
C ASN A 168 -11.94 -21.00 0.30
N GLN A 169 -12.04 -19.67 0.13
CA GLN A 169 -13.23 -19.02 -0.43
C GLN A 169 -13.38 -19.28 -1.94
N ILE A 170 -12.29 -19.20 -2.71
CA ILE A 170 -12.34 -19.35 -4.17
C ILE A 170 -12.21 -20.80 -4.65
N SER A 171 -11.86 -21.74 -3.77
CA SER A 171 -11.71 -23.15 -4.12
C SER A 171 -13.00 -23.79 -4.59
N GLY A 172 -14.16 -23.42 -4.04
CA GLY A 172 -15.44 -24.06 -4.36
C GLY A 172 -15.32 -25.60 -4.38
N ASN A 173 -15.69 -26.23 -5.51
CA ASN A 173 -15.50 -27.67 -5.77
C ASN A 173 -14.23 -27.98 -6.61
N ILE A 174 -13.39 -26.98 -6.87
CA ILE A 174 -12.17 -27.11 -7.64
C ILE A 174 -11.13 -27.77 -6.74
N GLY A 175 -10.90 -29.07 -6.93
CA GLY A 175 -9.93 -29.83 -6.14
C GLY A 175 -8.53 -29.20 -6.14
N ALA A 176 -7.75 -29.48 -5.09
CA ALA A 176 -6.45 -28.86 -4.82
C ALA A 176 -5.47 -28.86 -6.01
N VAL A 177 -5.48 -29.92 -6.83
CA VAL A 177 -4.62 -30.04 -8.02
C VAL A 177 -4.95 -28.96 -9.06
N ASN A 178 -6.23 -28.74 -9.33
CA ASN A 178 -6.69 -27.74 -10.29
C ASN A 178 -6.44 -26.33 -9.77
N MET A 179 -6.63 -26.11 -8.46
CA MET A 179 -6.30 -24.83 -7.83
C MET A 179 -4.80 -24.52 -7.94
N ALA A 180 -3.94 -25.49 -7.61
CA ALA A 180 -2.48 -25.32 -7.76
C ALA A 180 -2.07 -25.05 -9.22
N ALA A 181 -2.73 -25.70 -10.19
CA ALA A 181 -2.48 -25.45 -11.61
C ALA A 181 -2.89 -24.03 -12.04
N ALA A 182 -3.99 -23.50 -11.49
CA ALA A 182 -4.43 -22.12 -11.72
C ALA A 182 -3.46 -21.11 -11.09
N LEU A 183 -3.08 -21.32 -9.82
CA LEU A 183 -2.12 -20.46 -9.11
C LEU A 183 -0.74 -20.43 -9.77
N ALA A 184 -0.32 -21.55 -10.37
CA ALA A 184 0.94 -21.60 -11.11
C ALA A 184 1.00 -20.63 -12.30
N GLN A 185 -0.16 -20.16 -12.81
CA GLN A 185 -0.23 -19.17 -13.88
C GLN A 185 -0.22 -17.72 -13.38
N CYS A 186 -0.53 -17.49 -12.11
CA CYS A 186 -0.65 -16.18 -11.48
C CYS A 186 0.71 -15.59 -11.09
N ILE A 187 0.76 -14.28 -10.83
CA ILE A 187 1.94 -13.58 -10.31
C ILE A 187 1.80 -13.36 -8.81
N PHE A 188 2.89 -13.55 -8.08
CA PHE A 188 3.00 -13.29 -6.65
C PHE A 188 4.04 -12.18 -6.44
N PHE A 189 3.58 -10.99 -6.08
CA PHE A 189 4.46 -9.87 -5.76
C PHE A 189 4.67 -9.80 -4.26
N VAL A 190 5.92 -9.80 -3.80
CA VAL A 190 6.27 -9.68 -2.38
C VAL A 190 7.27 -8.56 -2.17
N GLY A 191 6.91 -7.55 -1.39
CA GLY A 191 7.80 -6.44 -1.00
C GLY A 191 7.83 -6.26 0.50
N MET A 192 8.87 -6.76 1.15
CA MET A 192 9.01 -6.83 2.61
C MET A 192 10.46 -6.52 3.03
N GLY A 193 10.64 -6.15 4.31
CA GLY A 193 11.96 -6.02 4.95
C GLY A 193 12.34 -4.61 5.38
N SER A 194 11.80 -3.56 4.75
CA SER A 194 12.16 -2.17 5.07
C SER A 194 11.81 -1.82 6.53
N ASN A 195 10.65 -2.28 7.00
CA ASN A 195 10.21 -2.07 8.37
C ASN A 195 11.02 -2.88 9.39
N ASP A 196 11.58 -4.02 9.03
CA ASP A 196 12.44 -4.79 9.93
C ASP A 196 13.71 -3.99 10.28
N TYR A 197 14.17 -3.12 9.39
CA TYR A 197 15.22 -2.18 9.70
C TYR A 197 14.69 -0.88 10.32
N LEU A 198 13.71 -0.20 9.71
CA LEU A 198 13.23 1.11 10.19
C LEU A 198 12.47 1.06 11.50
N ASN A 199 11.57 0.08 11.62
CA ASN A 199 10.56 -0.05 12.67
C ASN A 199 10.84 -1.27 13.58
N ASN A 200 12.12 -1.67 13.63
CA ASN A 200 12.64 -2.66 14.56
C ASN A 200 14.16 -2.45 14.80
N TYR A 201 15.05 -2.80 13.88
CA TYR A 201 16.51 -2.75 14.11
C TYR A 201 17.04 -1.36 14.52
N LEU A 202 16.63 -0.31 13.80
CA LEU A 202 17.09 1.07 14.02
C LEU A 202 16.27 1.83 15.07
N MET A 203 15.17 1.25 15.56
CA MET A 203 14.31 1.91 16.53
C MET A 203 14.85 1.77 17.96
N PRO A 204 15.01 2.87 18.72
CA PRO A 204 15.54 2.82 20.09
C PRO A 204 14.72 1.98 21.08
N ASN A 205 13.40 1.83 20.88
CA ASN A 205 12.51 1.06 21.75
C ASN A 205 12.53 -0.45 21.47
N TYR A 206 13.37 -0.92 20.54
CA TYR A 206 13.58 -2.34 20.27
C TYR A 206 15.00 -2.75 20.69
N PRO A 207 15.18 -3.91 21.35
CA PRO A 207 16.50 -4.37 21.78
C PRO A 207 17.34 -4.96 20.62
N THR A 208 16.80 -5.00 19.40
CA THR A 208 17.36 -5.73 18.26
C THR A 208 18.81 -5.35 17.95
N ARG A 209 19.15 -4.06 17.91
CA ARG A 209 20.53 -3.59 17.65
C ARG A 209 21.52 -4.03 18.73
N ASN A 210 21.05 -4.31 19.95
CA ASN A 210 21.88 -4.83 21.04
C ASN A 210 22.05 -6.36 20.98
N GLN A 211 21.22 -7.05 20.20
CA GLN A 211 21.21 -8.50 20.07
C GLN A 211 21.90 -8.98 18.78
N TYR A 212 21.83 -8.18 17.71
CA TYR A 212 22.31 -8.55 16.38
C TYR A 212 23.14 -7.43 15.76
N ASN A 213 24.26 -7.79 15.13
CA ASN A 213 24.87 -6.92 14.13
C ASN A 213 24.11 -6.99 12.79
N GLY A 214 24.48 -6.14 11.82
CA GLY A 214 23.80 -6.06 10.52
C GLY A 214 23.72 -7.39 9.76
N GLN A 215 24.81 -8.17 9.73
CA GLN A 215 24.85 -9.47 9.06
C GLN A 215 23.96 -10.48 9.78
N GLN A 216 24.09 -10.61 11.10
CA GLN A 216 23.29 -11.55 11.89
C GLN A 216 21.79 -11.27 11.77
N TYR A 217 21.41 -9.99 11.70
CA TYR A 217 20.02 -9.61 11.50
C TYR A 217 19.54 -9.94 10.08
N ALA A 218 20.35 -9.66 9.05
CA ALA A 218 20.04 -10.06 7.68
C ALA A 218 19.86 -11.59 7.54
N ASP A 219 20.71 -12.37 8.21
CA ASP A 219 20.62 -13.83 8.22
C ASP A 219 19.31 -14.31 8.87
N LEU A 220 18.93 -13.72 10.02
CA LEU A 220 17.65 -13.99 10.69
C LEU A 220 16.46 -13.69 9.76
N LEU A 221 16.44 -12.51 9.16
CA LEU A 221 15.36 -12.10 8.27
C LEU A 221 15.24 -13.04 7.07
N VAL A 222 16.35 -13.37 6.40
CA VAL A 222 16.31 -14.25 5.23
C VAL A 222 15.95 -15.69 5.61
N GLN A 223 16.34 -16.17 6.80
CA GLN A 223 15.91 -17.48 7.28
C GLN A 223 14.38 -17.55 7.45
N THR A 224 13.78 -16.54 8.09
CA THR A 224 12.32 -16.46 8.23
C THR A 224 11.64 -16.28 6.87
N TYR A 225 12.18 -15.40 6.03
CA TYR A 225 11.60 -15.11 4.72
C TYR A 225 11.62 -16.31 3.78
N ASN A 226 12.66 -17.16 3.89
CA ASN A 226 12.75 -18.44 3.18
C ASN A 226 11.56 -19.34 3.51
N GLN A 227 11.22 -19.49 4.79
CA GLN A 227 10.12 -20.33 5.23
C GLN A 227 8.77 -19.80 4.72
N GLN A 228 8.57 -18.49 4.80
CA GLN A 228 7.35 -17.82 4.35
C GLN A 228 7.15 -17.92 2.82
N LEU A 229 8.20 -17.73 2.02
CA LEU A 229 8.13 -17.91 0.56
C LEU A 229 7.97 -19.39 0.17
N THR A 230 8.58 -20.31 0.91
CA THR A 230 8.39 -21.75 0.73
C THR A 230 6.92 -22.14 0.99
N ARG A 231 6.27 -21.53 1.99
CA ARG A 231 4.84 -21.73 2.26
C ARG A 231 3.99 -21.30 1.07
N LEU A 232 4.22 -20.13 0.46
CA LEU A 232 3.53 -19.73 -0.77
C LEU A 232 3.73 -20.73 -1.92
N TYR A 233 4.97 -21.21 -2.10
CA TYR A 233 5.26 -22.23 -3.12
C TYR A 233 4.46 -23.52 -2.86
N ASN A 234 4.39 -23.98 -1.61
CA ASN A 234 3.62 -25.17 -1.23
C ASN A 234 2.12 -25.00 -1.44
N LEU A 235 1.60 -23.76 -1.39
CA LEU A 235 0.22 -23.43 -1.71
C LEU A 235 -0.08 -23.37 -3.22
N GLY A 236 0.94 -23.51 -4.09
CA GLY A 236 0.76 -23.58 -5.55
C GLY A 236 1.34 -22.38 -6.31
N ALA A 237 1.89 -21.38 -5.62
CA ALA A 237 2.53 -20.24 -6.27
C ALA A 237 3.78 -20.69 -7.05
N ARG A 238 3.96 -20.17 -8.28
CA ARG A 238 5.11 -20.50 -9.13
C ARG A 238 5.84 -19.31 -9.72
N LYS A 239 5.18 -18.16 -9.95
CA LYS A 239 5.83 -16.98 -10.54
C LYS A 239 5.91 -15.88 -9.49
N PHE A 240 7.12 -15.60 -9.00
CA PHE A 240 7.36 -14.66 -7.91
C PHE A 240 8.17 -13.46 -8.37
N VAL A 241 7.73 -12.28 -7.94
CA VAL A 241 8.49 -11.03 -7.99
C VAL A 241 8.80 -10.63 -6.56
N ILE A 242 10.08 -10.66 -6.18
CA ILE A 242 10.53 -10.32 -4.83
C ILE A 242 11.25 -8.98 -4.91
N ALA A 243 10.68 -7.95 -4.30
CA ALA A 243 11.29 -6.64 -4.25
C ALA A 243 12.36 -6.58 -3.15
N GLY A 244 13.57 -6.18 -3.54
CA GLY A 244 14.64 -5.88 -2.59
C GLY A 244 14.41 -4.56 -1.87
N LEU A 245 15.22 -4.31 -0.85
CA LEU A 245 15.24 -3.03 -0.16
C LEU A 245 15.81 -1.93 -1.05
N GLY A 246 15.21 -0.74 -0.98
CA GLY A 246 15.71 0.47 -1.62
C GLY A 246 16.89 1.09 -0.86
N LEU A 247 17.26 2.30 -1.25
CA LEU A 247 18.28 3.10 -0.56
C LEU A 247 17.73 3.64 0.77
N MET A 248 17.81 2.82 1.83
CA MET A 248 17.22 3.14 3.13
C MET A 248 17.82 4.39 3.77
N GLY A 249 19.10 4.67 3.55
CA GLY A 249 19.75 5.89 4.00
C GLY A 249 19.20 7.17 3.37
N CYS A 250 18.47 7.05 2.26
CA CYS A 250 17.82 8.16 1.56
C CYS A 250 16.34 8.33 1.93
N ILE A 251 15.78 7.46 2.80
CA ILE A 251 14.41 7.60 3.26
C ILE A 251 14.30 8.91 4.05
N PRO A 252 13.28 9.76 3.82
CA PRO A 252 13.33 11.11 4.36
C PRO A 252 13.39 11.21 5.90
N SER A 253 12.96 10.21 6.68
CA SER A 253 13.14 10.17 8.14
C SER A 253 14.59 9.98 8.55
N ILE A 254 15.36 9.23 7.76
CA ILE A 254 16.80 9.05 7.94
C ILE A 254 17.53 10.28 7.42
N LEU A 255 17.12 10.81 6.26
CA LEU A 255 17.68 12.01 5.67
C LEU A 255 17.51 13.25 6.58
N ALA A 256 16.38 13.37 7.27
CA ALA A 256 16.11 14.46 8.20
C ALA A 256 17.06 14.46 9.42
N GLN A 257 17.70 13.34 9.74
CA GLN A 257 18.72 13.24 10.79
C GLN A 257 20.11 13.67 10.29
N SER A 258 20.29 13.86 8.98
CA SER A 258 21.56 14.25 8.36
C SER A 258 21.77 15.75 8.41
N MET A 259 22.87 16.20 9.02
CA MET A 259 23.23 17.63 9.05
C MET A 259 23.56 18.17 7.65
N SER A 260 24.11 17.33 6.77
CA SER A 260 24.49 17.68 5.40
C SER A 260 23.33 17.51 4.40
N GLY A 261 22.21 16.93 4.81
CA GLY A 261 21.13 16.56 3.90
C GLY A 261 21.53 15.47 2.89
N SER A 262 22.58 14.69 3.18
CA SER A 262 23.02 13.55 2.38
C SER A 262 22.45 12.24 2.93
N CYS A 263 22.22 11.27 2.05
CA CYS A 263 21.80 9.93 2.48
C CYS A 263 22.81 9.32 3.46
N SER A 264 22.31 8.52 4.41
CA SER A 264 23.17 7.81 5.38
C SER A 264 23.82 6.58 4.75
N GLU A 265 25.13 6.64 4.53
CA GLU A 265 25.90 5.51 4.02
C GLU A 265 25.95 4.35 5.03
N GLU A 266 26.01 4.64 6.33
CA GLU A 266 25.94 3.62 7.39
C GLU A 266 24.67 2.78 7.27
N VAL A 267 23.51 3.43 7.05
CA VAL A 267 22.22 2.73 6.90
C VAL A 267 22.15 1.96 5.57
N ASN A 268 22.71 2.50 4.49
CA ASN A 268 22.77 1.79 3.21
C ASN A 268 23.63 0.52 3.30
N LEU A 269 24.79 0.60 3.95
CA LEU A 269 25.69 -0.54 4.17
C LEU A 269 25.08 -1.57 5.15
N LEU A 270 24.34 -1.12 6.15
CA LEU A 270 23.67 -1.99 7.12
C LEU A 270 22.71 -2.99 6.46
N VAL A 271 21.99 -2.57 5.42
CA VAL A 271 20.94 -3.38 4.78
C VAL A 271 21.43 -4.16 3.56
N GLN A 272 22.64 -3.88 3.08
CA GLN A 272 23.23 -4.55 1.93
C GLN A 272 23.27 -6.09 2.09
N PRO A 273 23.69 -6.66 3.25
CA PRO A 273 23.69 -8.11 3.43
C PRO A 273 22.33 -8.76 3.22
N PHE A 274 21.22 -8.08 3.57
CA PHE A 274 19.88 -8.62 3.37
C PHE A 274 19.57 -8.80 1.88
N ASN A 275 19.84 -7.77 1.05
CA ASN A 275 19.59 -7.87 -0.40
C ASN A 275 20.46 -8.96 -1.05
N GLU A 276 21.73 -9.09 -0.64
CA GLU A 276 22.62 -10.15 -1.13
C GLU A 276 22.14 -11.54 -0.72
N ASN A 277 21.78 -11.72 0.55
CA ASN A 277 21.24 -12.97 1.07
C ASN A 277 19.92 -13.36 0.41
N VAL A 278 19.02 -12.40 0.14
CA VAL A 278 17.79 -12.64 -0.62
C VAL A 278 18.12 -13.11 -2.02
N LYS A 279 19.03 -12.45 -2.75
CA LYS A 279 19.44 -12.88 -4.11
C LYS A 279 19.94 -14.34 -4.10
N ASN A 280 20.76 -14.70 -3.12
CA ASN A 280 21.26 -16.07 -2.95
C ASN A 280 20.13 -17.07 -2.65
N MET A 281 19.21 -16.73 -1.74
CA MET A 281 18.02 -17.53 -1.43
C MET A 281 17.16 -17.78 -2.68
N LEU A 282 16.89 -16.75 -3.49
CA LEU A 282 16.08 -16.87 -4.71
C LEU A 282 16.80 -17.70 -5.78
N SER A 283 18.12 -17.59 -5.88
CA SER A 283 18.92 -18.48 -6.73
C SER A 283 18.74 -19.94 -6.33
N ASN A 284 18.82 -20.24 -5.03
CA ASN A 284 18.60 -21.59 -4.51
C ASN A 284 17.17 -22.08 -4.78
N PHE A 285 16.15 -21.23 -4.65
CA PHE A 285 14.79 -21.59 -5.02
C PHE A 285 14.64 -21.90 -6.50
N ASN A 286 15.21 -21.08 -7.39
CA ASN A 286 15.18 -21.32 -8.83
C ASN A 286 15.88 -22.64 -9.24
N SER A 287 16.87 -23.10 -8.47
CA SER A 287 17.53 -24.38 -8.71
C SER A 287 16.80 -25.59 -8.13
N ASN A 288 16.06 -25.41 -7.02
CA ASN A 288 15.56 -26.53 -6.21
C ASN A 288 14.03 -26.63 -6.12
N LEU A 289 13.26 -25.64 -6.59
CA LEU A 289 11.80 -25.65 -6.57
C LEU A 289 11.23 -25.83 -7.99
N PRO A 290 10.81 -27.06 -8.38
CA PRO A 290 10.36 -27.36 -9.73
C PRO A 290 9.21 -26.47 -10.21
N GLY A 291 9.37 -25.93 -11.42
CA GLY A 291 8.37 -25.08 -12.06
C GLY A 291 8.24 -23.69 -11.45
N ALA A 292 8.97 -23.37 -10.38
CA ALA A 292 8.99 -22.03 -9.83
C ALA A 292 9.98 -21.14 -10.60
N ARG A 293 9.65 -19.84 -10.66
CA ARG A 293 10.51 -18.78 -11.17
C ARG A 293 10.41 -17.59 -10.23
N PHE A 294 11.53 -17.28 -9.60
CA PHE A 294 11.70 -16.11 -8.75
C PHE A 294 12.54 -15.08 -9.49
N ILE A 295 12.04 -13.84 -9.54
CA ILE A 295 12.82 -12.68 -9.98
C ILE A 295 13.03 -11.73 -8.81
N PHE A 296 14.23 -11.14 -8.76
CA PHE A 296 14.57 -10.09 -7.80
C PHE A 296 14.39 -8.73 -8.46
N ALA A 297 13.51 -7.89 -7.93
CA ALA A 297 13.40 -6.49 -8.33
C ALA A 297 14.38 -5.66 -7.50
N ASP A 298 15.47 -5.19 -8.13
CA ASP A 298 16.54 -4.45 -7.46
C ASP A 298 16.16 -2.99 -7.22
N THR A 299 15.36 -2.78 -6.19
CA THR A 299 14.84 -1.46 -5.79
C THR A 299 15.96 -0.46 -5.52
N ALA A 300 17.05 -0.87 -4.84
CA ALA A 300 18.19 -0.01 -4.59
C ALA A 300 18.79 0.53 -5.91
N ARG A 301 19.02 -0.35 -6.89
CA ARG A 301 19.52 0.06 -8.21
C ARG A 301 18.51 0.96 -8.94
N MET A 302 17.22 0.64 -8.92
CA MET A 302 16.20 1.47 -9.56
C MET A 302 16.18 2.89 -8.98
N PHE A 303 16.23 3.03 -7.65
CA PHE A 303 16.31 4.34 -7.00
C PHE A 303 17.61 5.06 -7.33
N GLN A 304 18.75 4.37 -7.33
CA GLN A 304 20.03 4.97 -7.67
C GLN A 304 20.01 5.53 -9.10
N GLU A 305 19.45 4.80 -10.07
CA GLU A 305 19.30 5.25 -11.45
C GLU A 305 18.42 6.51 -11.55
N ILE A 306 17.31 6.55 -10.82
CA ILE A 306 16.42 7.73 -10.77
C ILE A 306 17.15 8.92 -10.16
N LEU A 307 17.86 8.75 -9.04
CA LEU A 307 18.57 9.84 -8.38
C LEU A 307 19.72 10.40 -9.23
N LEU A 308 20.48 9.53 -9.89
CA LEU A 308 21.60 9.94 -10.75
C LEU A 308 21.13 10.59 -12.06
N ASN A 309 19.98 10.16 -12.58
CA ASN A 309 19.46 10.62 -13.87
C ASN A 309 18.14 11.38 -13.71
N ALA A 310 17.93 12.07 -12.59
CA ALA A 310 16.62 12.62 -12.23
C ALA A 310 15.99 13.45 -13.37
N ARG A 311 16.78 14.28 -14.04
CA ARG A 311 16.31 15.10 -15.17
C ARG A 311 15.70 14.30 -16.34
N SER A 312 16.11 13.06 -16.57
CA SER A 312 15.54 12.22 -17.64
C SER A 312 14.18 11.63 -17.29
N TYR A 313 13.85 11.54 -15.99
CA TYR A 313 12.59 11.01 -15.49
C TYR A 313 11.57 12.11 -15.15
N GLY A 314 11.98 13.38 -15.13
CA GLY A 314 11.10 14.53 -14.94
C GLY A 314 11.80 15.72 -14.28
N HIS A 315 11.08 16.82 -14.09
CA HIS A 315 11.51 17.88 -13.17
C HIS A 315 11.22 17.44 -11.74
N TYR A 316 12.16 17.62 -10.82
CA TYR A 316 12.00 17.25 -9.41
C TYR A 316 12.36 18.45 -8.52
N SER A 317 11.54 18.76 -7.53
CA SER A 317 11.92 19.67 -6.44
C SER A 317 12.59 18.90 -5.32
N HIS A 318 13.81 19.28 -4.96
CA HIS A 318 14.46 18.85 -3.72
C HIS A 318 13.88 19.63 -2.55
N ASP A 319 12.70 19.25 -2.06
CA ASP A 319 12.16 19.84 -0.84
C ASP A 319 12.22 18.84 0.32
N LYS A 320 12.63 19.33 1.49
CA LYS A 320 13.12 18.52 2.62
C LYS A 320 12.05 17.72 3.37
N SER A 321 10.80 17.68 2.90
CA SER A 321 9.72 17.00 3.65
C SER A 321 8.62 16.31 2.83
N LEU A 322 8.71 16.18 1.51
CA LEU A 322 7.73 15.38 0.77
C LEU A 322 8.33 14.80 -0.50
N ALA A 323 7.68 13.72 -0.95
CA ALA A 323 7.97 12.94 -2.16
C ALA A 323 8.65 13.71 -3.29
N ILE A 324 9.53 13.01 -4.00
CA ILE A 324 10.04 13.38 -5.31
C ILE A 324 8.82 13.70 -6.20
N THR A 325 8.44 14.98 -6.28
CA THR A 325 7.26 15.45 -6.99
C THR A 325 7.69 16.28 -8.20
N PRO A 326 7.04 16.12 -9.35
CA PRO A 326 7.10 17.09 -10.43
C PRO A 326 6.47 18.40 -10.00
N SER A 327 7.24 19.48 -10.07
CA SER A 327 6.81 20.81 -9.70
C SER A 327 5.62 21.28 -10.54
N LYS A 328 4.42 21.23 -9.96
CA LYS A 328 3.26 22.03 -10.39
C LYS A 328 2.39 22.60 -9.25
N LEU A 329 2.80 22.46 -8.00
CA LEU A 329 2.13 23.14 -6.89
C LEU A 329 3.10 24.15 -6.29
N THR A 330 2.81 25.43 -6.49
CA THR A 330 3.56 26.49 -5.84
C THR A 330 3.11 26.61 -4.38
N TYR A 331 4.02 26.98 -3.49
CA TYR A 331 3.81 27.16 -2.04
C TYR A 331 2.52 27.94 -1.65
N ASN A 332 2.02 28.79 -2.55
CA ASN A 332 0.80 29.57 -2.33
C ASN A 332 -0.50 28.75 -2.43
N ASP A 333 -0.50 27.62 -3.13
CA ASP A 333 -1.69 26.78 -3.30
C ASP A 333 -1.95 25.88 -2.07
N ALA A 334 -0.87 25.42 -1.42
CA ALA A 334 -0.94 24.64 -0.18
C ALA A 334 -1.48 25.47 1.00
N HIS A 335 -1.15 26.77 1.06
CA HIS A 335 -1.60 27.65 2.14
C HIS A 335 -3.10 27.97 2.07
N LYS A 336 -3.67 28.03 0.87
CA LYS A 336 -5.13 28.16 0.67
C LYS A 336 -5.88 26.89 1.02
N SER A 337 -5.35 25.72 0.64
CA SER A 337 -5.93 24.42 1.00
C SER A 337 -5.95 24.23 2.52
N ASN A 338 -4.87 24.59 3.22
CA ASN A 338 -4.77 24.42 4.68
C ASN A 338 -5.74 25.32 5.47
N ASN A 339 -6.06 26.52 4.97
CA ASN A 339 -7.07 27.38 5.59
C ASN A 339 -8.50 26.87 5.37
N ASN A 340 -8.78 26.30 4.19
CA ASN A 340 -10.07 25.66 3.92
C ASN A 340 -10.23 24.35 4.72
N LEU A 341 -9.14 23.62 4.98
CA LEU A 341 -9.10 22.43 5.83
C LEU A 341 -9.33 22.76 7.31
N LYS A 342 -8.78 23.88 7.81
CA LYS A 342 -9.07 24.35 9.18
C LYS A 342 -10.53 24.72 9.36
N HIS A 343 -11.10 25.47 8.42
CA HIS A 343 -12.53 25.82 8.48
C HIS A 343 -13.43 24.58 8.45
N LYS A 344 -13.10 23.61 7.60
CA LYS A 344 -13.89 22.37 7.54
C LYS A 344 -13.74 21.49 8.79
N GLN A 345 -12.56 21.46 9.40
CA GLN A 345 -12.34 20.74 10.66
C GLN A 345 -12.99 21.42 11.87
N GLU A 346 -13.17 22.74 11.83
CA GLU A 346 -13.94 23.48 12.83
C GLU A 346 -15.45 23.22 12.66
N GLU A 347 -15.97 23.23 11.42
CA GLU A 347 -17.36 22.86 11.12
C GLU A 347 -17.68 21.40 11.50
N ASP A 348 -16.82 20.44 11.11
CA ASP A 348 -17.00 19.01 11.46
C ASP A 348 -16.85 18.73 12.97
N ALA A 349 -16.27 19.66 13.74
CA ALA A 349 -16.14 19.55 15.20
C ALA A 349 -17.33 20.15 15.94
N GLU A 350 -17.89 21.27 15.45
CA GLU A 350 -19.14 21.83 15.96
C GLU A 350 -20.32 20.87 15.72
N GLU A 351 -20.41 20.23 14.56
CA GLU A 351 -21.46 19.25 14.25
C GLU A 351 -21.40 18.02 15.18
N LYS A 352 -20.20 17.57 15.56
CA LYS A 352 -20.03 16.46 16.52
C LYS A 352 -20.32 16.84 17.96
N GLU A 353 -20.15 18.11 18.31
CA GLU A 353 -20.49 18.61 19.65
C GLU A 353 -22.00 18.81 19.78
N GLU A 354 -22.69 19.20 18.70
CA GLU A 354 -24.16 19.19 18.64
C GLU A 354 -24.73 17.77 18.73
N ASP A 355 -24.20 16.81 17.97
CA ASP A 355 -24.65 15.40 18.02
C ASP A 355 -24.45 14.79 19.42
N ALA A 356 -23.30 15.06 20.07
CA ALA A 356 -23.02 14.54 21.39
C ALA A 356 -23.90 15.14 22.50
N ASN A 357 -24.32 16.41 22.35
CA ASN A 357 -25.25 17.05 23.28
C ASN A 357 -26.68 16.53 23.09
N ALA A 358 -27.07 16.21 21.85
CA ALA A 358 -28.36 15.58 21.57
C ALA A 358 -28.44 14.17 22.16
N ASP A 359 -27.38 13.36 21.99
CA ASP A 359 -27.29 12.02 22.60
C ASP A 359 -27.34 12.08 24.14
N GLU A 360 -26.83 13.15 24.77
CA GLU A 360 -26.88 13.34 26.22
C GLU A 360 -28.24 13.83 26.72
N GLU A 361 -29.01 14.57 25.89
CA GLU A 361 -30.40 14.93 26.20
C GLU A 361 -31.32 13.72 26.06
N ASP A 362 -31.20 12.93 24.99
CA ASP A 362 -31.98 11.71 24.78
C ASP A 362 -31.75 10.69 25.92
N ALA A 363 -30.50 10.55 26.40
CA ALA A 363 -30.19 9.67 27.52
C ALA A 363 -30.79 10.13 28.86
N LYS A 364 -31.01 11.45 29.04
CA LYS A 364 -31.66 11.99 30.25
C LYS A 364 -33.17 11.84 30.19
N GLU A 365 -33.77 11.95 29.01
CA GLU A 365 -35.19 11.65 28.81
C GLU A 365 -35.48 10.15 29.05
N GLU A 366 -34.60 9.25 28.59
CA GLU A 366 -34.73 7.81 28.89
C GLU A 366 -34.58 7.51 30.40
N GLU A 367 -33.68 8.18 31.13
CA GLU A 367 -33.55 8.01 32.59
C GLU A 367 -34.74 8.59 33.38
N GLU A 368 -35.39 9.65 32.89
CA GLU A 368 -36.63 10.19 33.49
C GLU A 368 -37.83 9.26 33.24
N GLU A 369 -37.99 8.71 32.02
CA GLU A 369 -39.04 7.72 31.73
C GLU A 369 -38.88 6.42 32.55
N GLU A 370 -37.64 5.98 32.81
CA GLU A 370 -37.38 4.79 33.63
C GLU A 370 -37.68 5.04 35.13
N GLN A 371 -37.49 6.27 35.62
CA GLN A 371 -37.85 6.66 36.99
C GLN A 371 -39.35 6.82 37.19
N ASP A 372 -40.06 7.41 36.22
CA ASP A 372 -41.52 7.54 36.27
C ASP A 372 -42.22 6.17 36.24
N ALA A 373 -41.64 5.19 35.51
CA ALA A 373 -42.12 3.81 35.49
C ALA A 373 -41.92 3.08 36.83
N GLU A 374 -40.81 3.34 37.54
CA GLU A 374 -40.59 2.78 38.88
C GLU A 374 -41.50 3.42 39.95
N GLU A 375 -41.90 4.69 39.80
CA GLU A 375 -42.89 5.34 40.66
C GLU A 375 -44.32 4.81 40.42
N GLU A 376 -44.73 4.56 39.18
CA GLU A 376 -46.04 3.93 38.89
C GLU A 376 -46.12 2.48 39.43
N ASP A 377 -45.06 1.68 39.30
CA ASP A 377 -45.01 0.30 39.84
C ASP A 377 -45.06 0.28 41.38
N THR A 378 -44.55 1.31 42.06
CA THR A 378 -44.62 1.41 43.52
C THR A 378 -45.95 1.93 44.04
N GLU A 379 -46.67 2.77 43.28
CA GLU A 379 -48.06 3.15 43.60
C GLU A 379 -49.05 1.98 43.38
N GLU A 380 -48.85 1.13 42.36
CA GLU A 380 -49.67 -0.08 42.17
C GLU A 380 -49.44 -1.13 43.28
N GLU A 381 -48.22 -1.27 43.82
CA GLU A 381 -47.95 -2.17 44.96
C GLU A 381 -48.54 -1.65 46.29
N GLU A 382 -48.63 -0.33 46.49
CA GLU A 382 -49.29 0.23 47.67
C GLU A 382 -50.82 0.09 47.61
N GLU A 383 -51.44 0.20 46.42
CA GLU A 383 -52.90 0.01 46.28
C GLU A 383 -53.35 -1.45 46.50
N ASP A 384 -52.51 -2.43 46.16
CA ASP A 384 -52.79 -3.86 46.38
C ASP A 384 -52.65 -4.29 47.86
N THR A 385 -51.87 -3.55 48.66
CA THR A 385 -51.72 -3.84 50.11
C THR A 385 -52.85 -3.29 50.99
N ASP A 386 -53.62 -2.31 50.51
CA ASP A 386 -54.80 -1.78 51.22
C ASP A 386 -56.11 -2.53 50.87
N ALA A 387 -56.10 -3.40 49.84
CA ALA A 387 -57.23 -4.29 49.51
C ALA A 387 -57.28 -5.58 50.36
N GLU A 388 -56.26 -5.87 51.16
CA GLU A 388 -56.16 -7.09 52.00
C GLU A 388 -56.27 -6.86 53.53
N LYS A 389 -56.87 -5.74 53.96
CA LYS A 389 -57.30 -5.48 55.35
C LYS A 389 -58.81 -5.25 55.45
#